data_AF-A0A3D2B8H1-F1
#
_entry.id   AF-A0A3D2B8H1-F1
#
_cell.length_a   1.000
_cell.length_b   1.000
_cell.length_c   1.000
_cell.angle_alpha   90.00
_cell.angle_beta   90.00
_cell.angle_gamma   90.00
#
_symmetry.space_group_name_H-M   'P 1'
#
loop_
_entity.id
_entity.type
_entity.pdbx_description
1 polymer ?
#
loop_
_entity_poly.entity_id
_entity_poly.type
_entity_poly.pdbx_seq_one_letter_code
_entity_poly.pdbx_strand_id
1 'polypeptide(L)'
;AMLSYSTGNSGAGSDVEKVREATRLAQEKRPDLVIDGPLQYDAAVMADVAKSKAPNSPVAGRATVFIFPDLNTGNTTYKAVQRSADLISIGPML
;
A
#
# COMPACT_ATOMS: atom_id res chain seq x y z
N ALA A 1 -1.57 4.23 1.19
CA ALA A 1 -1.78 2.79 1.44
C ALA A 1 -0.44 2.16 1.77
N MET A 2 -0.34 1.50 2.93
CA MET A 2 0.85 0.71 3.29
C MET A 2 0.69 -0.69 2.70
N LEU A 3 1.52 -1.00 1.69
CA LEU A 3 1.36 -2.21 0.88
C LEU A 3 1.94 -3.45 1.56
N SER A 4 1.25 -4.57 1.37
CA SER A 4 1.69 -5.91 1.76
C SER A 4 1.07 -6.95 0.83
N TYR A 5 1.52 -8.21 0.93
CA TYR A 5 0.85 -9.32 0.25
C TYR A 5 -0.47 -9.73 0.95
N SER A 6 -0.79 -9.14 2.11
CA SER A 6 -2.00 -9.40 2.90
C SER A 6 -2.82 -8.12 3.09
N THR A 7 -4.14 -8.27 3.21
CA THR A 7 -5.07 -7.17 3.52
C THR A 7 -5.68 -7.36 4.91
N GLY A 8 -5.49 -6.39 5.81
CA GLY A 8 -5.98 -6.48 7.19
C GLY A 8 -5.42 -7.70 7.93
N ASN A 9 -6.29 -8.68 8.21
CA ASN A 9 -5.95 -9.90 8.95
C ASN A 9 -5.94 -11.16 8.07
N SER A 10 -6.01 -11.04 6.74
CA SER A 10 -6.11 -12.20 5.83
C SER A 10 -4.88 -13.12 5.83
N GLY A 11 -3.75 -12.62 6.31
CA GLY A 11 -2.47 -13.30 6.32
C GLY A 11 -1.65 -12.87 7.53
N ALA A 12 -0.79 -13.77 7.98
CA ALA A 12 0.12 -13.57 9.10
C ALA A 12 1.55 -13.85 8.65
N GLY A 13 2.52 -13.22 9.31
CA GLY A 13 3.94 -13.37 9.00
C GLY A 13 4.73 -12.12 9.34
N SER A 14 6.03 -12.25 9.52
CA SER A 14 6.93 -11.16 9.92
C SER A 14 6.79 -9.92 9.01
N ASP A 15 6.63 -10.13 7.71
CA ASP A 15 6.48 -9.02 6.75
C ASP A 15 5.13 -8.32 6.84
N VAL A 16 4.05 -9.05 7.16
CA VAL A 16 2.72 -8.44 7.37
C VAL A 16 2.71 -7.66 8.68
N GLU A 17 3.26 -8.24 9.76
CA GLU A 17 3.36 -7.57 11.06
C GLU A 17 4.21 -6.31 10.98
N LYS A 18 5.33 -6.35 10.24
CA LYS A 18 6.17 -5.17 9.96
C LYS A 18 5.35 -4.02 9.37
N VAL A 19 4.53 -4.30 8.36
CA VAL A 19 3.70 -3.28 7.71
C VAL A 19 2.58 -2.81 8.63
N ARG A 20 1.96 -3.73 9.38
CA ARG A 20 0.91 -3.40 10.35
C ARG A 20 1.42 -2.45 11.43
N GLU A 21 2.57 -2.77 12.02
CA GLU A 21 3.20 -1.93 13.04
C GLU A 21 3.65 -0.59 12.46
N ALA A 22 4.24 -0.57 11.26
CA ALA A 22 4.58 0.68 10.57
C ALA A 22 3.34 1.55 10.30
N THR A 23 2.20 0.95 9.96
CA THR A 23 0.92 1.65 9.76
C THR A 23 0.47 2.30 11.05
N ARG A 24 0.46 1.56 12.16
CA ARG A 24 0.09 2.06 13.50
C ARG A 24 0.98 3.24 13.91
N LEU A 25 2.30 3.08 13.80
CA LEU A 25 3.27 4.13 14.13
C LEU A 25 3.09 5.41 13.29
N ALA A 26 2.76 5.26 11.99
CA ALA A 26 2.53 6.40 11.11
C ALA A 26 1.24 7.15 11.48
N GLN A 27 0.15 6.43 11.76
CA GLN A 27 -1.12 7.01 12.21
C GLN A 27 -0.97 7.74 13.54
N GLU A 28 -0.20 7.18 14.49
CA GLU A 28 0.06 7.82 15.80
C GLU A 28 0.90 9.09 15.66
N LYS A 29 1.92 9.08 14.79
CA LYS A 29 2.79 10.25 14.58
C LYS A 29 2.12 11.36 13.78
N ARG A 30 1.21 11.00 12.87
CA ARG A 30 0.54 11.91 11.94
C ARG A 30 -0.95 11.58 11.80
N PRO A 31 -1.75 11.82 12.85
CA PRO A 31 -3.20 11.52 12.82
C PRO A 31 -3.97 12.38 11.82
N ASP A 32 -3.36 13.45 11.31
CA ASP A 32 -3.90 14.31 10.26
C ASP A 32 -3.84 13.66 8.85
N LEU A 33 -3.00 12.64 8.66
CA LEU A 33 -2.86 11.94 7.39
C LEU A 33 -3.79 10.72 7.33
N VAL A 34 -4.44 10.54 6.19
CA VAL A 34 -5.29 9.38 5.92
C VAL A 34 -4.41 8.20 5.47
N ILE A 35 -4.00 7.39 6.43
CA ILE A 35 -3.10 6.24 6.23
C ILE A 35 -3.85 4.96 6.63
N ASP A 36 -3.72 3.91 5.83
CA ASP A 36 -4.24 2.58 6.17
C ASP A 36 -3.38 1.46 5.55
N GLY A 37 -3.43 0.29 6.18
CA GLY A 37 -2.55 -0.83 5.94
C GLY A 37 -2.66 -1.93 7.01
N PRO A 38 -2.14 -3.14 6.74
CA PRO A 38 -1.58 -3.60 5.47
C PRO A 38 -2.68 -3.79 4.41
N LEU A 39 -2.41 -3.38 3.17
CA LEU A 39 -3.30 -3.54 2.02
C LEU A 39 -2.57 -4.23 0.87
N GLN A 40 -3.24 -5.17 0.20
CA GLN A 40 -2.79 -5.62 -1.13
C GLN A 40 -3.00 -4.51 -2.17
N TYR A 41 -2.23 -4.57 -3.27
CA TYR A 41 -2.29 -3.55 -4.32
C TYR A 41 -3.69 -3.43 -4.96
N ASP A 42 -4.33 -4.56 -5.24
CA ASP A 42 -5.71 -4.62 -5.76
C ASP A 42 -6.71 -3.94 -4.81
N ALA A 43 -6.64 -4.23 -3.51
CA ALA A 43 -7.46 -3.60 -2.48
C ALA A 43 -7.16 -2.09 -2.36
N ALA A 44 -5.94 -1.66 -2.61
CA ALA A 44 -5.58 -0.24 -2.55
C ALA A 44 -6.16 0.58 -3.73
N VAL A 45 -6.28 -0.02 -4.92
CA VAL A 45 -6.64 0.70 -6.17
C VAL A 45 -8.05 0.42 -6.70
N MET A 46 -8.60 -0.77 -6.47
CA MET A 46 -9.88 -1.19 -7.06
C MET A 46 -11.01 -1.08 -6.01
N ALA A 47 -12.02 -0.26 -6.30
CA ALA A 47 -13.10 0.02 -5.35
C ALA A 47 -13.98 -1.21 -5.04
N ASP A 48 -14.16 -2.11 -6.00
CA ASP A 48 -14.86 -3.38 -5.85
C ASP A 48 -14.09 -4.35 -4.94
N VAL A 49 -12.78 -4.50 -5.14
CA VAL A 49 -11.93 -5.32 -4.27
C VAL A 49 -11.86 -4.72 -2.86
N ALA A 50 -11.75 -3.40 -2.74
CA ALA A 50 -11.74 -2.69 -1.47
C ALA A 50 -13.02 -2.95 -0.66
N LYS A 51 -14.19 -2.90 -1.29
CA LYS A 51 -15.47 -3.22 -0.63
C LYS A 51 -15.50 -4.64 -0.06
N SER A 52 -14.81 -5.59 -0.71
CA SER A 52 -14.76 -6.98 -0.23
C SER A 52 -13.69 -7.20 0.84
N LYS A 53 -12.47 -6.67 0.65
CA LYS A 53 -11.31 -7.00 1.50
C LYS A 53 -11.07 -6.01 2.64
N ALA A 54 -11.46 -4.75 2.46
CA ALA A 54 -11.22 -3.67 3.43
C ALA A 54 -12.36 -2.63 3.42
N PRO A 55 -13.62 -3.03 3.67
CA PRO A 55 -14.81 -2.17 3.52
C PRO A 55 -14.78 -0.90 4.39
N ASN A 56 -14.14 -0.98 5.56
CA ASN A 56 -14.07 0.12 6.52
C ASN A 56 -12.81 0.97 6.35
N SER A 57 -11.98 0.68 5.35
CA SER A 57 -10.75 1.42 5.09
C SER A 57 -11.05 2.80 4.51
N PRO A 58 -10.46 3.88 5.07
CA PRO A 58 -10.57 5.20 4.48
C PRO A 58 -9.71 5.36 3.22
N VAL A 59 -8.77 4.44 2.95
CA VAL A 59 -7.79 4.52 1.85
C VAL A 59 -8.04 3.49 0.75
N ALA A 60 -8.57 2.30 1.07
CA ALA A 60 -8.76 1.23 0.10
C ALA A 60 -9.66 1.65 -1.07
N GLY A 61 -9.30 1.19 -2.28
CA GLY A 61 -10.03 1.45 -3.52
C GLY A 61 -9.87 2.86 -4.10
N ARG A 62 -9.08 3.72 -3.45
CA ARG A 62 -8.88 5.13 -3.85
C ARG A 62 -7.48 5.65 -3.46
N ALA A 63 -6.54 4.75 -3.18
CA ALA A 63 -5.22 5.16 -2.77
C ALA A 63 -4.50 5.90 -3.91
N THR A 64 -3.90 7.04 -3.60
CA THR A 64 -3.06 7.82 -4.53
C THR A 64 -1.57 7.72 -4.19
N VAL A 65 -1.25 7.34 -2.95
CA VAL A 65 0.11 7.16 -2.45
C VAL A 65 0.30 5.72 -1.99
N PHE A 66 1.32 5.05 -2.52
CA PHE A 66 1.64 3.66 -2.26
C PHE A 66 3.00 3.55 -1.56
N ILE A 67 3.00 3.00 -0.35
CA ILE A 67 4.22 2.77 0.43
C ILE A 67 4.55 1.28 0.35
N PHE A 68 5.67 0.96 -0.27
CA PHE A 68 6.13 -0.42 -0.42
C PHE A 68 6.84 -0.91 0.84
N PRO A 69 6.75 -2.23 1.16
CA PRO A 69 7.31 -2.79 2.39
C PRO A 69 8.84 -2.89 2.39
N ASP A 70 9.46 -2.86 1.21
CA ASP A 70 10.90 -2.93 1.01
C ASP A 70 11.32 -2.40 -0.38
N LEU A 71 12.63 -2.20 -0.53
CA LEU A 71 13.23 -1.69 -1.75
C LEU A 71 13.08 -2.64 -2.95
N ASN A 72 13.10 -3.96 -2.73
CA ASN A 72 13.03 -4.92 -3.82
C ASN A 72 11.66 -4.85 -4.50
N THR A 73 10.60 -4.89 -3.70
CA THR A 73 9.21 -4.78 -4.14
C THR A 73 8.96 -3.41 -4.77
N GLY A 74 9.41 -2.32 -4.14
CA GLY A 74 9.25 -0.97 -4.67
C GLY A 74 9.96 -0.77 -6.02
N ASN A 75 11.26 -1.14 -6.10
CA ASN A 75 12.07 -0.95 -7.30
C ASN A 75 11.55 -1.76 -8.48
N THR A 76 11.22 -3.04 -8.22
CA THR A 76 10.70 -3.94 -9.25
C THR A 76 9.35 -3.47 -9.76
N THR A 77 8.44 -3.06 -8.87
CA THR A 77 7.08 -2.67 -9.25
C THR A 77 7.06 -1.39 -10.06
N TYR A 78 7.76 -0.31 -9.64
CA TYR A 78 7.69 0.95 -10.39
C TYR A 78 8.30 0.79 -11.79
N LYS A 79 9.38 0.01 -11.94
CA LYS A 79 9.98 -0.28 -13.25
C LYS A 79 9.06 -1.13 -14.12
N ALA A 80 8.42 -2.15 -13.55
CA ALA A 80 7.47 -2.99 -14.27
C ALA A 80 6.29 -2.16 -14.80
N VAL A 81 5.72 -1.28 -13.97
CA VAL A 81 4.62 -0.40 -14.37
C VAL A 81 5.09 0.61 -15.42
N GLN A 82 6.26 1.25 -15.23
CA GLN A 82 6.85 2.17 -16.21
C GLN A 82 7.08 1.53 -17.58
N ARG A 83 7.50 0.26 -17.62
CA ARG A 83 7.80 -0.44 -18.88
C ARG A 83 6.57 -1.06 -19.54
N SER A 84 5.56 -1.41 -18.74
CA SER A 84 4.36 -2.10 -19.22
C SER A 84 3.21 -1.16 -19.53
N ALA A 85 3.20 0.02 -18.92
CA ALA A 85 2.25 1.07 -19.20
C ALA A 85 3.02 2.27 -19.78
N ASP A 86 2.48 2.91 -20.80
CA ASP A 86 3.07 4.07 -21.45
C ASP A 86 2.88 5.31 -20.57
N LEU A 87 3.66 5.40 -19.50
CA LEU A 87 3.53 6.43 -18.48
C LEU A 87 4.87 7.04 -18.10
N ILE A 88 4.80 8.33 -17.77
CA ILE A 88 5.96 9.13 -17.37
C ILE A 88 6.28 8.80 -15.92
N SER A 89 7.52 8.40 -15.68
CA SER A 89 8.07 8.24 -14.33
C SER A 89 9.11 9.32 -14.10
N ILE A 90 8.96 10.06 -12.99
CA ILE A 90 9.89 11.12 -12.58
C ILE A 90 10.52 10.71 -11.25
N GLY A 91 11.85 10.72 -11.18
CA GLY A 91 12.60 10.42 -9.97
C GLY A 91 14.02 9.91 -10.25
N PRO A 92 14.79 9.56 -9.20
CA PRO A 92 14.38 9.60 -7.78
C PRO A 92 14.28 11.03 -7.24
N MET A 93 13.35 11.28 -6.32
CA MET A 93 13.31 12.50 -5.51
C MET A 93 13.82 12.17 -4.11
N LEU A 94 14.73 12.99 -3.57
CA LEU A 94 15.38 12.83 -2.26
C LEU A 94 14.66 13.64 -1.18
#